data_AF-A0A378MY36-F1
#
_entry.id   AF-A0A378MY36-F1
#
_cell.length_a   1.000
_cell.length_b   1.000
_cell.length_c   1.000
_cell.angle_alpha   90.00
_cell.angle_beta   90.00
_cell.angle_gamma   90.00
#
_symmetry.space_group_name_H-M   'P 1'
#
loop_
_entity.id
_entity.type
_entity.pdbx_description
1 polymer ?
#
loop_
_entity_poly.entity_id
_entity_poly.type
_entity_poly.pdbx_seq_one_letter_code
_entity_poly.pdbx_strand_id
1 'polypeptide(L)'
;MQNVSKIHHKLNNFVQRGLDNHLRLAVTGLSRSGKTAFITSLVDQLLHINKGGNSHLNLFAPARHGQILSVKRVEQGDLTIPRFEYDKNRQSLENQPPQWPESTTGISEIRLAIRYQRQHSLLRHIKETGTLYLDIFDYPGEWLLDLPLLSLSYKEWSQTQQTIHKDERAELATPWLQAVKKLDLFAKTDENLLAEFSQQYTDYLLACKAQGMQYIQPGDLCCQLKMPKVHRYSNFFRY
;
A
#
# COMPACT_ATOMS: atom_id res chain seq x y z
N MET A 1 15.65 -19.35 -45.60
CA MET A 1 15.37 -17.91 -45.31
C MET A 1 14.47 -17.66 -44.08
N GLN A 2 14.24 -18.64 -43.18
CA GLN A 2 13.36 -18.45 -41.99
C GLN A 2 14.09 -18.15 -40.66
N ASN A 3 15.43 -18.23 -40.61
CA ASN A 3 16.20 -18.03 -39.37
C ASN A 3 16.61 -16.57 -39.11
N VAL A 4 16.68 -15.72 -40.14
CA VAL A 4 17.11 -14.32 -40.01
C VAL A 4 16.02 -13.48 -39.33
N SER A 5 14.74 -13.74 -39.57
CA SER A 5 13.63 -13.00 -38.93
C SER A 5 13.47 -13.30 -37.44
N LYS A 6 13.73 -14.55 -37.01
CA LYS A 6 13.66 -14.95 -35.59
C LYS A 6 14.74 -14.29 -34.74
N ILE A 7 15.93 -14.07 -35.30
CA ILE A 7 17.05 -13.40 -34.62
C ILE A 7 16.78 -11.89 -34.50
N HIS A 8 16.24 -11.26 -35.55
CA HIS A 8 15.80 -9.86 -35.52
C HIS A 8 14.70 -9.62 -34.47
N HIS A 9 13.71 -10.51 -34.35
CA HIS A 9 12.67 -10.37 -33.33
C HIS A 9 13.21 -10.54 -31.90
N LYS A 10 14.18 -11.45 -31.68
CA LYS A 10 14.82 -11.61 -30.36
C LYS A 10 15.70 -10.42 -29.98
N LEU A 11 16.46 -9.88 -30.93
CA LEU A 11 17.29 -8.69 -30.69
C LEU A 11 16.43 -7.44 -30.46
N ASN A 12 15.35 -7.24 -31.24
CA ASN A 12 14.41 -6.14 -31.01
C ASN A 12 13.71 -6.27 -29.65
N ASN A 13 13.31 -7.47 -29.24
CA ASN A 13 12.71 -7.67 -27.91
C ASN A 13 13.71 -7.47 -26.76
N PHE A 14 15.00 -7.78 -26.96
CA PHE A 14 16.04 -7.58 -25.95
C PHE A 14 16.44 -6.10 -25.80
N VAL A 15 16.53 -5.37 -26.92
CA VAL A 15 16.73 -3.92 -26.92
C VAL A 15 15.50 -3.19 -26.38
N GLN A 16 14.29 -3.65 -26.70
CA GLN A 16 13.05 -3.12 -26.11
C GLN A 16 12.99 -3.35 -24.59
N ARG A 17 13.44 -4.50 -24.08
CA ARG A 17 13.56 -4.74 -22.62
C ARG A 17 14.55 -3.80 -21.92
N GLY A 18 15.58 -3.32 -22.62
CA GLY A 18 16.49 -2.29 -22.11
C GLY A 18 15.93 -0.85 -22.21
N LEU A 19 14.83 -0.66 -22.94
CA LEU A 19 14.15 0.61 -23.17
C LEU A 19 12.77 0.70 -22.50
N ASP A 20 12.33 -0.38 -21.87
CA ASP A 20 11.09 -0.45 -21.12
C ASP A 20 11.29 0.29 -19.80
N ASN A 21 10.55 1.39 -19.64
CA ASN A 21 10.65 2.20 -18.44
C ASN A 21 9.82 1.55 -17.34
N HIS A 22 10.41 1.44 -16.14
CA HIS A 22 9.72 0.99 -14.95
C HIS A 22 9.57 2.16 -13.98
N LEU A 23 8.34 2.43 -13.54
CA LEU A 23 8.04 3.44 -12.53
C LEU A 23 7.27 2.77 -11.39
N ARG A 24 7.78 2.94 -10.16
CA ARG A 24 7.10 2.50 -8.95
C ARG A 24 6.52 3.72 -8.24
N LEU A 25 5.21 3.73 -8.07
CA LEU A 25 4.45 4.77 -7.40
C LEU A 25 3.95 4.23 -6.06
N ALA A 26 4.52 4.71 -4.97
CA ALA A 26 4.04 4.46 -3.62
C ALA A 26 2.88 5.42 -3.29
N VAL A 27 1.75 4.87 -2.85
CA VAL A 27 0.60 5.62 -2.34
C VAL A 27 0.39 5.24 -0.89
N THR A 28 0.43 6.26 -0.02
CA THR A 28 0.31 6.09 1.44
C THR A 28 -0.47 7.25 2.06
N GLY A 29 -0.72 7.15 3.37
CA GLY A 29 -1.60 8.02 4.13
C GLY A 29 -2.29 7.25 5.25
N LEU A 30 -2.81 7.96 6.25
CA LEU A 30 -3.50 7.35 7.39
C LEU A 30 -4.73 6.54 6.93
N SER A 31 -5.19 5.60 7.76
CA SER A 31 -6.44 4.89 7.52
C SER A 31 -7.59 5.86 7.22
N ARG A 32 -8.44 5.48 6.25
CA ARG A 32 -9.58 6.28 5.75
C ARG A 32 -9.21 7.61 5.08
N SER A 33 -7.94 7.85 4.73
CA SER A 33 -7.54 9.04 3.93
C SER A 33 -7.93 8.97 2.44
N GLY A 34 -8.65 7.93 2.01
CA GLY A 34 -9.13 7.79 0.62
C GLY A 34 -8.15 7.15 -0.37
N LYS A 35 -7.07 6.49 0.09
CA LYS A 35 -6.07 5.83 -0.78
C LYS A 35 -6.69 4.85 -1.78
N THR A 36 -7.53 3.92 -1.29
CA THR A 36 -8.19 2.92 -2.14
C THR A 36 -9.03 3.58 -3.24
N ALA A 37 -9.81 4.61 -2.89
CA ALA A 37 -10.64 5.35 -3.84
C ALA A 37 -9.78 6.13 -4.85
N PHE A 38 -8.69 6.76 -4.40
CA PHE A 38 -7.74 7.47 -5.25
C PHE A 38 -7.10 6.52 -6.28
N ILE A 39 -6.54 5.39 -5.83
CA ILE A 39 -5.90 4.41 -6.72
C ILE A 39 -6.93 3.83 -7.70
N THR A 40 -8.12 3.48 -7.21
CA THR A 40 -9.20 2.97 -8.07
C THR A 40 -9.56 3.96 -9.16
N SER A 41 -9.76 5.24 -8.81
CA SER A 41 -10.06 6.30 -9.79
C SER A 41 -8.91 6.55 -10.76
N LEU A 42 -7.66 6.60 -10.27
CA LEU A 42 -6.48 6.79 -11.11
C LEU A 42 -6.34 5.65 -12.14
N VAL A 43 -6.43 4.40 -11.67
CA VAL A 43 -6.38 3.22 -12.54
C VAL A 43 -7.54 3.24 -13.55
N ASP A 44 -8.74 3.58 -13.10
CA ASP A 44 -9.92 3.64 -13.97
C ASP A 44 -9.74 4.68 -15.09
N GLN A 45 -9.31 5.90 -14.76
CA GLN A 45 -9.07 6.96 -15.74
C GLN A 45 -8.01 6.56 -16.77
N LEU A 46 -6.92 5.91 -16.33
CA LEU A 46 -5.86 5.44 -17.20
C LEU A 46 -6.34 4.32 -18.15
N LEU A 47 -7.16 3.37 -17.65
CA LEU A 47 -7.70 2.27 -18.46
C LEU A 47 -8.75 2.70 -19.48
N HIS A 48 -9.35 3.88 -19.31
CA HIS A 48 -10.35 4.44 -20.23
C HIS A 48 -9.78 5.51 -21.17
N ILE A 49 -8.47 5.76 -21.17
CA ILE A 49 -7.82 6.58 -22.19
C ILE A 49 -8.18 6.02 -23.59
N ASN A 50 -8.55 6.93 -24.50
CA ASN A 50 -8.99 6.68 -25.88
C ASN A 50 -10.37 6.01 -26.05
N LYS A 51 -11.15 5.74 -24.99
CA LYS A 51 -12.50 5.14 -25.08
C LYS A 51 -13.62 6.20 -25.00
N GLY A 52 -13.65 7.13 -25.96
CA GLY A 52 -14.65 8.22 -26.02
C GLY A 52 -14.06 9.64 -26.05
N GLY A 53 -12.76 9.76 -26.36
CA GLY A 53 -12.00 11.00 -26.24
C GLY A 53 -11.19 11.04 -24.93
N ASN A 54 -10.25 11.98 -24.82
CA ASN A 54 -9.38 12.15 -23.65
C ASN A 54 -9.76 13.38 -22.82
N SER A 55 -11.02 13.82 -22.93
CA SER A 55 -11.55 15.02 -22.26
C SER A 55 -11.56 14.89 -20.74
N HIS A 56 -11.63 13.67 -20.20
CA HIS A 56 -11.51 13.39 -18.76
C HIS A 56 -10.10 13.64 -18.20
N LEU A 57 -9.09 13.77 -19.07
CA LEU A 57 -7.68 13.91 -18.71
C LEU A 57 -7.03 15.13 -19.40
N ASN A 58 -7.72 16.27 -19.45
CA ASN A 58 -7.24 17.49 -20.11
C ASN A 58 -5.90 18.05 -19.58
N LEU A 59 -5.59 17.79 -18.29
CA LEU A 59 -4.34 18.22 -17.66
C LEU A 59 -3.19 17.23 -17.90
N PHE A 60 -3.49 16.01 -18.35
CA PHE A 60 -2.48 14.99 -18.63
C PHE A 60 -2.04 15.08 -20.09
N ALA A 61 -0.99 15.88 -20.34
CA ALA A 61 -0.51 16.20 -21.68
C ALA A 61 -0.33 14.99 -22.63
N PRO A 62 0.22 13.83 -22.20
CA PRO A 62 0.34 12.65 -23.07
C PRO A 62 -1.01 12.09 -23.52
N ALA A 63 -2.04 12.10 -22.67
CA ALA A 63 -3.39 11.70 -23.05
C ALA A 63 -4.02 12.75 -23.97
N ARG A 64 -3.93 14.04 -23.60
CA ARG A 64 -4.48 15.15 -24.40
C ARG A 64 -3.93 15.19 -25.82
N HIS A 65 -2.63 14.96 -26.00
CA HIS A 65 -1.98 14.96 -27.31
C HIS A 65 -2.11 13.61 -28.07
N GLY A 66 -2.90 12.66 -27.56
CA GLY A 66 -3.13 11.36 -28.22
C GLY A 66 -1.89 10.47 -28.29
N GLN A 67 -0.93 10.66 -27.39
CA GLN A 67 0.34 9.93 -27.41
C GLN A 67 0.26 8.57 -26.72
N ILE A 68 -0.69 8.40 -25.81
CA ILE A 68 -0.94 7.12 -25.16
C ILE A 68 -1.74 6.28 -26.13
N LEU A 69 -1.18 5.13 -26.53
CA LEU A 69 -1.80 4.22 -27.50
C LEU A 69 -2.75 3.24 -26.79
N SER A 70 -2.31 2.70 -25.65
CA SER A 70 -3.12 1.78 -24.86
C SER A 70 -2.62 1.69 -23.42
N VAL A 71 -3.53 1.50 -22.48
CA VAL A 71 -3.23 1.10 -21.11
C VAL A 71 -3.89 -0.24 -20.82
N LYS A 72 -3.15 -1.17 -20.24
CA LYS A 72 -3.67 -2.49 -19.82
C LYS A 72 -3.16 -2.86 -18.45
N ARG A 73 -3.99 -3.52 -17.66
CA ARG A 73 -3.55 -4.25 -16.47
C ARG A 73 -2.71 -5.45 -16.90
N VAL A 74 -1.57 -5.66 -16.27
CA VAL A 74 -0.71 -6.83 -16.49
C VAL A 74 -0.39 -7.48 -15.16
N GLU A 75 0.17 -8.69 -15.19
CA GLU A 75 0.54 -9.41 -13.97
C GLU A 75 1.61 -8.64 -13.18
N GLN A 76 1.43 -8.59 -11.86
CA GLN A 76 2.40 -8.02 -10.93
C GLN A 76 3.72 -8.78 -10.99
N GLY A 77 4.83 -8.07 -10.72
CA GLY A 77 6.16 -8.67 -10.76
C GLY A 77 6.44 -9.57 -9.56
N ASP A 78 5.98 -9.15 -8.38
CA ASP A 78 6.17 -9.87 -7.13
C ASP A 78 4.89 -10.61 -6.74
N LEU A 79 4.95 -11.95 -6.71
CA LEU A 79 3.81 -12.79 -6.34
C LEU A 79 3.62 -12.91 -4.81
N THR A 80 4.56 -12.41 -4.02
CA THR A 80 4.45 -12.40 -2.55
C THR A 80 3.54 -11.27 -2.06
N ILE A 81 3.35 -10.22 -2.87
CA ILE A 81 2.50 -9.08 -2.55
C ILE A 81 1.08 -9.35 -3.05
N PRO A 82 0.04 -9.14 -2.22
CA PRO A 82 -1.35 -9.25 -2.68
C PRO A 82 -1.68 -8.27 -3.82
N ARG A 83 -2.51 -8.71 -4.76
CA ARG A 83 -3.03 -7.84 -5.83
C ARG A 83 -4.00 -6.83 -5.25
N PHE A 84 -3.93 -5.58 -5.73
CA PHE A 84 -4.95 -4.57 -5.45
C PHE A 84 -6.26 -4.98 -6.12
N GLU A 85 -7.34 -5.04 -5.34
CA GLU A 85 -8.67 -5.53 -5.76
C GLU A 85 -9.44 -4.49 -6.61
N TYR A 86 -8.86 -4.00 -7.72
CA TYR A 86 -9.46 -2.94 -8.55
C TYR A 86 -10.90 -3.25 -8.98
N ASP A 87 -11.18 -4.47 -9.47
CA ASP A 87 -12.52 -4.81 -9.98
C ASP A 87 -13.57 -4.76 -8.87
N LYS A 88 -13.23 -5.27 -7.68
CA LYS A 88 -14.11 -5.23 -6.50
C LYS A 88 -14.30 -3.79 -6.01
N ASN A 89 -13.23 -3.00 -5.93
CA ASN A 89 -13.29 -1.61 -5.49
C ASN A 89 -14.13 -0.76 -6.45
N ARG A 90 -13.97 -0.98 -7.76
CA ARG A 90 -14.80 -0.35 -8.79
C ARG A 90 -16.26 -0.78 -8.65
N GLN A 91 -16.53 -2.06 -8.46
CA GLN A 91 -17.89 -2.57 -8.25
C GLN A 91 -18.57 -1.93 -7.03
N SER A 92 -17.85 -1.70 -5.92
CA SER A 92 -18.39 -0.99 -4.75
C SER A 92 -18.95 0.38 -5.12
N LEU A 93 -18.27 1.11 -6.01
CA LEU A 93 -18.70 2.43 -6.50
C LEU A 93 -19.89 2.34 -7.48
N GLU A 94 -20.06 1.21 -8.16
CA GLU A 94 -21.14 0.95 -9.13
C GLU A 94 -22.40 0.33 -8.48
N ASN A 95 -22.33 -0.05 -7.19
CA ASN A 95 -23.46 -0.62 -6.45
C ASN A 95 -24.65 0.35 -6.32
N GLN A 96 -25.81 -0.20 -5.95
CA GLN A 96 -27.02 0.57 -5.62
C GLN A 96 -27.49 0.22 -4.19
N PRO A 97 -27.26 1.09 -3.19
CA PRO A 97 -26.59 2.38 -3.26
C PRO A 97 -25.06 2.25 -3.45
N PRO A 98 -24.39 3.27 -4.03
CA PRO A 98 -22.94 3.25 -4.20
C PRO A 98 -22.25 3.31 -2.84
N GLN A 99 -21.17 2.55 -2.69
CA GLN A 99 -20.41 2.47 -1.45
C GLN A 99 -18.93 2.74 -1.72
N TRP A 100 -18.28 3.43 -0.78
CA TRP A 100 -16.83 3.61 -0.85
C TRP A 100 -16.12 2.26 -0.70
N PRO A 101 -15.03 2.02 -1.44
CA PRO A 101 -14.23 0.82 -1.27
C PRO A 101 -13.72 0.66 0.15
N GLU A 102 -13.54 -0.58 0.58
CA GLU A 102 -12.96 -0.92 1.88
C GLU A 102 -11.57 -0.29 2.03
N SER A 103 -11.26 0.12 3.27
CA SER A 103 -9.94 0.68 3.58
C SER A 103 -8.85 -0.39 3.48
N THR A 104 -7.69 0.01 2.97
CA THR A 104 -6.51 -0.85 2.87
C THR A 104 -6.07 -1.32 4.26
N THR A 105 -6.00 -2.63 4.46
CA THR A 105 -5.59 -3.27 5.73
C THR A 105 -4.15 -3.78 5.69
N GLY A 106 -3.52 -3.80 4.52
CA GLY A 106 -2.14 -4.25 4.32
C GLY A 106 -1.55 -3.71 3.03
N ILE A 107 -0.41 -4.26 2.61
CA ILE A 107 0.21 -3.88 1.33
C ILE A 107 -0.51 -4.54 0.15
N SER A 108 -0.67 -3.80 -0.95
CA SER A 108 -1.13 -4.37 -2.22
C SER A 108 -0.54 -3.65 -3.43
N GLU A 109 -0.50 -4.34 -4.58
CA GLU A 109 0.09 -3.81 -5.82
C GLU A 109 -0.87 -3.95 -7.02
N ILE A 110 -0.84 -2.98 -7.93
CA ILE A 110 -1.36 -3.13 -9.29
C ILE A 110 -0.34 -2.65 -10.32
N ARG A 111 -0.15 -3.44 -11.38
CA ARG A 111 0.73 -3.11 -12.49
C ARG A 111 -0.04 -2.75 -13.75
N LEU A 112 0.32 -1.62 -14.36
CA LEU A 112 -0.19 -1.15 -15.64
C LEU A 112 0.92 -1.12 -16.68
N ALA A 113 0.63 -1.61 -17.89
CA ALA A 113 1.46 -1.41 -19.07
C ALA A 113 0.87 -0.27 -19.92
N ILE A 114 1.58 0.85 -19.98
CA ILE A 114 1.20 2.05 -20.73
C ILE A 114 2.05 2.10 -22.00
N ARG A 115 1.44 1.80 -23.14
CA ARG A 115 2.08 1.94 -24.46
C ARG A 115 1.91 3.37 -24.94
N TYR A 116 2.99 4.01 -25.33
CA TYR A 116 2.99 5.41 -25.76
C TYR A 116 3.90 5.65 -26.96
N GLN A 117 3.63 6.73 -27.69
CA GLN A 117 4.45 7.21 -28.80
C GLN A 117 5.42 8.29 -28.32
N ARG A 118 6.72 8.13 -28.63
CA ARG A 118 7.79 9.08 -28.27
C ARG A 118 7.72 10.33 -29.16
N GLN A 119 7.95 11.52 -28.60
CA GLN A 119 7.93 12.80 -29.35
C GLN A 119 9.23 13.05 -30.13
N HIS A 120 10.37 12.68 -29.55
CA HIS A 120 11.70 12.91 -30.12
C HIS A 120 12.31 11.61 -30.65
N SER A 121 11.66 11.02 -31.66
CA SER A 121 12.36 10.03 -32.48
C SER A 121 13.45 10.78 -33.27
N LEU A 122 14.71 10.36 -33.12
CA LEU A 122 15.86 10.92 -33.84
C LEU A 122 15.68 10.85 -35.36
N LEU A 123 14.76 10.00 -35.83
CA LEU A 123 14.33 9.91 -37.21
C LEU A 123 12.87 10.39 -37.31
N ARG A 124 12.68 11.60 -37.87
CA ARG A 124 11.40 12.33 -38.03
C ARG A 124 10.26 11.51 -38.68
N HIS A 125 10.56 10.35 -39.26
CA HIS A 125 9.63 9.46 -39.95
C HIS A 125 9.38 8.11 -39.25
N ILE A 126 10.08 7.79 -38.15
CA ILE A 126 9.88 6.55 -37.40
C ILE A 126 9.13 6.87 -36.11
N LYS A 127 7.88 6.40 -36.02
CA LYS A 127 7.11 6.44 -34.77
C LYS A 127 7.64 5.37 -33.81
N GLU A 128 8.58 5.76 -32.94
CA GLU A 128 9.04 4.87 -31.88
C GLU A 128 7.97 4.73 -30.78
N THR A 129 7.57 3.50 -30.50
CA THR A 129 6.67 3.18 -29.38
C THR A 129 7.48 2.65 -28.20
N GLY A 130 7.21 3.19 -27.01
CA GLY A 130 7.72 2.64 -25.75
C GLY A 130 6.60 2.02 -24.92
N THR A 131 6.99 1.19 -23.95
CA THR A 131 6.11 0.72 -22.88
C THR A 131 6.63 1.23 -21.54
N LEU A 132 5.76 1.85 -20.77
CA LEU A 132 6.00 2.19 -19.36
C LEU A 132 5.25 1.17 -18.51
N TYR A 133 5.96 0.43 -17.67
CA TYR A 133 5.39 -0.39 -16.61
C TYR A 133 5.26 0.47 -15.35
N LEU A 134 4.03 0.74 -14.95
CA LEU A 134 3.70 1.49 -13.74
C LEU A 134 3.21 0.51 -12.66
N ASP A 135 3.99 0.37 -11.59
CA ASP A 135 3.64 -0.40 -10.40
C ASP A 135 3.12 0.57 -9.35
N ILE A 136 1.86 0.43 -8.95
CA ILE A 136 1.25 1.26 -7.90
C ILE A 136 1.13 0.41 -6.64
N PHE A 137 1.83 0.82 -5.58
CA PHE A 137 1.80 0.18 -4.27
C PHE A 137 0.90 0.96 -3.33
N ASP A 138 -0.06 0.28 -2.71
CA ASP A 138 -0.87 0.80 -1.61
C ASP A 138 -0.39 0.18 -0.31
N TYR A 139 -0.02 1.00 0.68
CA TYR A 139 0.31 0.51 2.01
C TYR A 139 -0.18 1.48 3.10
N PRO A 140 -0.47 0.98 4.32
CA PRO A 140 -0.93 1.81 5.42
C PRO A 140 0.14 2.82 5.85
N GLY A 141 -0.23 4.10 5.96
CA GLY A 141 0.69 5.15 6.44
C GLY A 141 1.06 4.99 7.91
N GLU A 142 0.24 4.28 8.69
CA GLU A 142 0.53 3.95 10.08
C GLU A 142 1.84 3.19 10.26
N TRP A 143 2.31 2.44 9.26
CA TRP A 143 3.62 1.78 9.32
C TRP A 143 4.79 2.77 9.36
N LEU A 144 4.60 3.98 8.83
CA LEU A 144 5.61 5.03 8.90
C LEU A 144 5.69 5.64 10.31
N LEU A 145 4.66 5.45 11.15
CA LEU A 145 4.68 5.91 12.55
C LEU A 145 5.73 5.16 13.37
N ASP A 146 6.11 3.96 12.95
CA ASP A 146 7.08 3.12 13.67
C ASP A 146 8.53 3.41 13.28
N LEU A 147 8.79 4.25 12.27
CA LEU A 147 10.16 4.60 11.87
C LEU A 147 11.04 5.13 13.02
N PRO A 148 10.54 5.97 13.96
CA PRO A 148 11.34 6.39 15.11
C PRO A 148 11.79 5.24 16.02
N LEU A 149 11.07 4.10 16.03
CA LEU A 149 11.41 2.95 16.89
C LEU A 149 12.76 2.34 16.51
N LEU A 150 13.21 2.50 15.26
CA LEU A 150 14.54 2.05 14.81
C LEU A 150 15.69 2.70 15.59
N SER A 151 15.44 3.87 16.16
CA SER A 151 16.44 4.66 16.89
C SER A 151 16.23 4.64 18.41
N LEU A 152 15.23 3.91 18.91
CA LEU A 152 14.86 3.89 20.33
C LEU A 152 15.06 2.49 20.92
N SER A 153 15.65 2.42 22.12
CA SER A 153 15.54 1.23 22.95
C SER A 153 14.10 1.05 23.45
N TYR A 154 13.73 -0.18 23.83
CA TYR A 154 12.44 -0.48 24.45
C TYR A 154 12.15 0.44 25.65
N LYS A 155 13.17 0.74 26.46
CA LYS A 155 13.06 1.62 27.63
C LYS A 155 12.71 3.06 27.24
N GLU A 156 13.42 3.62 26.25
CA GLU A 156 13.17 5.00 25.78
C GLU A 156 11.79 5.13 25.13
N TRP A 157 11.40 4.15 24.33
CA TRP A 157 10.05 4.09 23.77
C TRP A 157 8.98 4.02 24.87
N SER A 158 9.16 3.12 25.86
CA SER A 158 8.22 2.97 26.98
C SER A 158 8.07 4.25 27.79
N GLN A 159 9.17 4.96 28.05
CA GLN A 159 9.13 6.28 28.71
C GLN A 159 8.37 7.31 27.87
N THR A 160 8.55 7.29 26.55
CA THR A 160 7.79 8.16 25.64
C THR A 160 6.29 7.87 25.71
N GLN A 161 5.89 6.59 25.69
CA GLN A 161 4.49 6.18 25.81
C GLN A 161 3.86 6.60 27.15
N GLN A 162 4.62 6.61 28.25
CA GLN A 162 4.10 7.11 29.54
C GLN A 162 3.69 8.58 29.49
N THR A 163 4.34 9.40 28.65
CA THR A 163 4.04 10.84 28.59
C THR A 163 2.76 11.17 27.80
N ILE A 164 2.31 10.26 26.92
CA ILE A 164 1.13 10.45 26.06
C ILE A 164 -0.17 9.90 26.67
N HIS A 165 -0.10 9.10 27.75
CA HIS A 165 -1.27 8.57 28.46
C HIS A 165 -1.92 9.64 29.34
N LYS A 166 -2.50 10.66 28.71
CA LYS A 166 -3.23 11.74 29.37
C LYS A 166 -4.66 11.83 28.84
N ASP A 167 -5.54 12.41 29.64
CA ASP A 167 -6.92 12.70 29.26
C ASP A 167 -7.65 11.46 28.72
N GLU A 168 -8.30 11.58 27.56
CA GLU A 168 -9.04 10.51 26.90
C GLU A 168 -8.18 9.25 26.64
N ARG A 169 -6.88 9.40 26.38
CA ARG A 169 -5.98 8.23 26.21
C ARG A 169 -5.78 7.44 27.50
N ALA A 170 -5.78 8.11 28.65
CA ALA A 170 -5.65 7.44 29.93
C ALA A 170 -6.91 6.62 30.25
N GLU A 171 -8.09 7.16 29.95
CA GLU A 171 -9.36 6.46 30.11
C GLU A 171 -9.40 5.18 29.26
N LEU A 172 -9.10 5.29 27.96
CA LEU A 172 -9.06 4.16 27.04
C LEU A 172 -8.02 3.10 27.42
N ALA A 173 -6.89 3.50 28.01
CA ALA A 173 -5.82 2.58 28.43
C ALA A 173 -6.13 1.85 29.76
N THR A 174 -7.20 2.24 30.49
CA THR A 174 -7.50 1.73 31.83
C THR A 174 -7.52 0.20 31.93
N PRO A 175 -8.21 -0.55 31.04
CA PRO A 175 -8.26 -2.01 31.14
C PRO A 175 -6.86 -2.64 31.07
N TRP A 176 -6.05 -2.20 30.11
CA TRP A 176 -4.68 -2.67 29.93
C TRP A 176 -3.78 -2.28 31.13
N LEU A 177 -3.84 -1.03 31.59
CA LEU A 177 -3.06 -0.56 32.74
C LEU A 177 -3.40 -1.31 34.04
N GLN A 178 -4.68 -1.65 34.25
CA GLN A 178 -5.11 -2.45 35.40
C GLN A 178 -4.60 -3.89 35.34
N ALA A 179 -4.56 -4.48 34.15
CA ALA A 179 -4.00 -5.81 33.96
C ALA A 179 -2.48 -5.79 34.22
N VAL A 180 -1.75 -4.80 33.70
CA VAL A 180 -0.29 -4.69 33.86
C VAL A 180 0.10 -4.55 35.34
N LYS A 181 -0.71 -3.85 36.15
CA LYS A 181 -0.49 -3.73 37.60
C LYS A 181 -0.52 -5.05 38.36
N LYS A 182 -1.16 -6.10 37.81
CA LYS A 182 -1.27 -7.43 38.42
C LYS A 182 -0.14 -8.37 38.01
N LEU A 183 0.73 -7.94 37.09
CA LEU A 183 1.80 -8.76 36.55
C LEU A 183 2.95 -8.89 37.57
N ASP A 184 3.34 -10.12 37.86
CA ASP A 184 4.59 -10.40 38.56
C ASP A 184 5.72 -10.50 37.52
N LEU A 185 6.62 -9.51 37.54
CA LEU A 185 7.76 -9.43 36.62
C LEU A 185 8.86 -10.45 36.94
N PHE A 186 8.82 -11.10 38.11
CA PHE A 186 9.79 -12.12 38.51
C PHE A 186 9.28 -13.55 38.31
N ALA A 187 8.01 -13.71 37.93
CA ALA A 187 7.45 -15.00 37.60
C ALA A 187 8.07 -15.56 36.30
N LYS A 188 8.00 -16.90 36.14
CA LYS A 188 8.41 -17.56 34.90
C LYS A 188 7.54 -17.05 33.74
N THR A 189 8.17 -16.74 32.62
CA THR A 189 7.48 -16.25 31.42
C THR A 189 6.36 -17.19 30.98
N ASP A 190 5.14 -16.65 30.90
CA ASP A 190 3.96 -17.31 30.35
C ASP A 190 3.61 -16.65 29.01
N GLU A 191 3.77 -17.40 27.93
CA GLU A 191 3.50 -16.90 26.57
C GLU A 191 2.01 -16.58 26.34
N ASN A 192 1.10 -17.31 27.01
CA ASN A 192 -0.34 -17.06 26.88
C ASN A 192 -0.71 -15.74 27.55
N LEU A 193 -0.12 -15.48 28.72
CA LEU A 193 -0.33 -14.23 29.44
C LEU A 193 0.21 -13.04 28.63
N LEU A 194 1.40 -13.15 28.02
CA LEU A 194 1.96 -12.12 27.15
C LEU A 194 1.09 -11.87 25.90
N ALA A 195 0.53 -12.93 25.30
CA ALA A 195 -0.39 -12.79 24.17
C ALA A 195 -1.68 -12.06 24.58
N GLU A 196 -2.20 -12.33 25.77
CA GLU A 196 -3.37 -11.62 26.32
C GLU A 196 -3.06 -10.13 26.51
N PHE A 197 -1.91 -9.79 27.10
CA PHE A 197 -1.47 -8.39 27.26
C PHE A 197 -1.30 -7.68 25.93
N SER A 198 -0.69 -8.35 24.95
CA SER A 198 -0.55 -7.81 23.60
C SER A 198 -1.90 -7.54 22.94
N GLN A 199 -2.89 -8.41 23.18
CA GLN A 199 -4.23 -8.22 22.65
C GLN A 199 -4.93 -7.04 23.33
N GLN A 200 -4.87 -6.93 24.66
CA GLN A 200 -5.45 -5.78 25.38
C GLN A 200 -4.83 -4.45 24.97
N TYR A 201 -3.51 -4.43 24.73
CA TYR A 201 -2.84 -3.24 24.20
C TYR A 201 -3.28 -2.91 22.77
N THR A 202 -3.44 -3.92 21.93
CA THR A 202 -3.99 -3.76 20.56
C THR A 202 -5.40 -3.18 20.59
N ASP A 203 -6.25 -3.66 21.50
CA ASP A 203 -7.62 -3.17 21.66
C ASP A 203 -7.65 -1.71 22.11
N TYR A 204 -6.75 -1.32 23.02
CA TYR A 204 -6.53 0.08 23.41
C TYR A 204 -6.16 0.95 22.20
N LEU A 205 -5.18 0.52 21.40
CA LEU A 205 -4.74 1.27 20.22
C LEU A 205 -5.86 1.40 19.16
N LEU A 206 -6.65 0.34 18.97
CA LEU A 206 -7.83 0.37 18.09
C LEU A 206 -8.91 1.33 18.62
N ALA A 207 -9.11 1.41 19.94
CA ALA A 207 -10.02 2.37 20.54
C ALA A 207 -9.55 3.82 20.35
N CYS A 208 -8.25 4.09 20.53
CA CYS A 208 -7.66 5.40 20.21
C CYS A 208 -7.87 5.77 18.73
N LYS A 209 -7.69 4.80 17.82
CA LYS A 209 -7.96 4.99 16.39
C LYS A 209 -9.42 5.34 16.10
N ALA A 210 -10.35 4.69 16.80
CA ALA A 210 -11.78 4.94 16.66
C ALA A 210 -12.16 6.37 17.07
N GLN A 211 -11.45 6.94 18.06
CA GLN A 211 -11.61 8.35 18.48
C GLN A 211 -10.87 9.35 17.56
N GLY A 212 -10.30 8.90 16.44
CA GLY A 212 -9.63 9.77 15.47
C GLY A 212 -8.21 10.19 15.86
N MET A 213 -7.63 9.56 16.88
CA MET A 213 -6.26 9.85 17.29
C MET A 213 -5.25 9.39 16.24
N GLN A 214 -4.29 10.26 15.92
CA GLN A 214 -3.32 10.01 14.83
C GLN A 214 -2.05 9.31 15.29
N TYR A 215 -1.64 9.51 16.55
CA TYR A 215 -0.44 8.88 17.12
C TYR A 215 -0.77 7.50 17.69
N ILE A 216 -0.43 6.46 16.95
CA ILE A 216 -0.68 5.06 17.31
C ILE A 216 0.63 4.32 17.10
N GLN A 217 1.19 3.79 18.18
CA GLN A 217 2.42 3.01 18.15
C GLN A 217 2.29 1.79 19.06
N PRO A 218 2.78 0.60 18.65
CA PRO A 218 3.23 0.29 17.30
C PRO A 218 2.08 0.34 16.27
N GLY A 219 2.34 0.91 15.11
CA GLY A 219 1.35 1.09 14.04
C GLY A 219 0.93 -0.22 13.38
N ASP A 220 1.82 -1.23 13.37
CA ASP A 220 1.54 -2.56 12.82
C ASP A 220 0.41 -3.31 13.54
N LEU A 221 0.28 -3.16 14.87
CA LEU A 221 -0.81 -3.75 15.66
C LEU A 221 -2.20 -3.28 15.21
N CYS A 222 -2.29 -2.06 14.66
CA CYS A 222 -3.53 -1.49 14.15
C CYS A 222 -3.77 -1.70 12.65
N CYS A 223 -2.78 -2.24 11.94
CA CYS A 223 -2.84 -2.54 10.52
C CYS A 223 -2.79 -4.05 10.35
N GLN A 224 -3.96 -4.69 10.43
CA GLN A 224 -4.08 -6.13 10.25
C GLN A 224 -3.69 -6.53 8.82
N LEU A 225 -2.40 -6.78 8.58
CA LEU A 225 -2.01 -7.74 7.57
C LEU A 225 -2.71 -9.05 7.92
N LYS A 226 -3.39 -9.67 6.95
CA LYS A 226 -3.80 -11.08 7.04
C LYS A 226 -2.57 -11.99 7.03
N MET A 227 -1.65 -11.84 7.99
CA MET A 227 -0.62 -12.83 8.28
C MET A 227 -1.21 -13.85 9.27
N PRO A 228 -1.00 -15.16 9.05
CA PRO A 228 -1.55 -16.20 9.91
C PRO A 228 -1.13 -16.01 11.37
N LYS A 229 -2.05 -16.31 12.31
CA LYS A 229 -1.97 -16.03 13.75
C LYS A 229 -0.75 -16.60 14.49
N VAL A 230 0.05 -17.45 13.85
CA VAL A 230 1.04 -18.33 14.52
C VAL A 230 2.37 -17.61 14.84
N HIS A 231 2.65 -16.43 14.30
CA HIS A 231 3.92 -15.70 14.58
C HIS A 231 3.70 -14.33 15.23
N ARG A 232 2.48 -14.07 15.70
CA ARG A 232 1.97 -12.71 15.95
C ARG A 232 2.38 -12.10 17.29
N TYR A 233 2.88 -12.88 18.24
CA TYR A 233 3.09 -12.42 19.62
C TYR A 233 4.50 -12.66 20.19
N SER A 234 5.38 -13.35 19.45
CA SER A 234 6.66 -13.77 20.01
C SER A 234 7.78 -12.73 19.92
N ASN A 235 7.70 -11.70 19.08
CA ASN A 235 8.85 -10.83 18.83
C ASN A 235 8.78 -9.42 19.43
N PHE A 236 7.61 -8.94 19.85
CA PHE A 236 7.50 -7.57 20.39
C PHE A 236 7.89 -7.46 21.87
N PHE A 237 7.62 -8.49 22.68
CA PHE A 237 7.92 -8.52 24.11
C PHE A 237 9.12 -9.42 24.48
N ARG A 238 9.92 -9.86 23.51
CA ARG A 238 11.08 -10.74 23.72
C ARG A 238 12.43 -10.02 23.81
N TYR A 239 12.44 -8.69 23.86
CA TYR A 239 13.64 -7.89 24.09
C TYR A 239 13.58 -7.17 25.44
#